data_AF-A0A951VE15-F1
#
_entry.id   AF-A0A951VE15-F1
#
_cell.length_a   1.000
_cell.length_b   1.000
_cell.length_c   1.000
_cell.angle_alpha   90.00
_cell.angle_beta   90.00
_cell.angle_gamma   90.00
#
_symmetry.space_group_name_H-M   'P 1'
#
loop_
_entity.id
_entity.type
_entity.pdbx_description
1 polymer ?
#
loop_
_entity_poly.entity_id
_entity_poly.type
_entity_poly.pdbx_seq_one_letter_code
_entity_poly.pdbx_strand_id
1 'polypeptide(L)'
;MKRIICKTIIAMRTLPGGLAALLFGQAKGLARFVIALAVLLCFSACSFNSQFLKPAKFPANTTSARLAKAGGDSIIVFFSPANHQPVFTKNGTDILNLPFTIESVVFKSANGNLLNERCTKTREAIFKHRLPQEIRTQ
;
A
#
# COMPACT_ATOMS: atom_id res chain seq x y z
N MET A 1 -39.67 26.10 -70.97
CA MET A 1 -38.97 25.81 -69.70
C MET A 1 -38.86 24.30 -69.54
N LYS A 2 -37.65 23.72 -69.63
CA LYS A 2 -37.40 22.27 -69.52
C LYS A 2 -37.02 21.93 -68.08
N ARG A 3 -37.77 21.03 -67.41
CA ARG A 3 -37.37 20.44 -66.12
C ARG A 3 -36.56 19.18 -66.37
N ILE A 4 -35.33 19.15 -65.88
CA ILE A 4 -34.46 17.97 -65.86
C ILE A 4 -34.72 17.26 -64.53
N ILE A 5 -35.32 16.06 -64.60
CA ILE A 5 -35.51 15.20 -63.42
C ILE A 5 -34.25 14.35 -63.29
N CYS A 6 -33.45 14.63 -62.26
CA CYS A 6 -32.29 13.82 -61.90
C CYS A 6 -32.79 12.59 -61.10
N LYS A 7 -32.76 11.40 -61.73
CA LYS A 7 -32.95 10.12 -61.04
C LYS A 7 -31.59 9.65 -60.52
N THR A 8 -31.30 9.93 -59.25
CA THR A 8 -30.15 9.34 -58.54
C THR A 8 -30.50 7.91 -58.15
N ILE A 9 -30.01 6.94 -58.92
CA ILE A 9 -30.08 5.52 -58.58
C ILE A 9 -29.01 5.24 -57.52
N ILE A 10 -29.41 5.18 -56.26
CA ILE A 10 -28.55 4.70 -55.16
C ILE A 10 -28.53 3.17 -55.24
N ALA A 11 -27.50 2.62 -55.90
CA ALA A 11 -27.20 1.20 -55.83
C ALA A 11 -26.61 0.87 -54.45
N MET A 12 -27.46 0.43 -53.52
CA MET A 12 -26.98 -0.20 -52.27
C MET A 12 -26.35 -1.55 -52.61
N ARG A 13 -25.01 -1.60 -52.66
CA ARG A 13 -24.28 -2.87 -52.65
C ARG A 13 -24.45 -3.51 -51.27
N THR A 14 -25.20 -4.59 -51.23
CA THR A 14 -25.27 -5.50 -50.07
C THR A 14 -23.87 -6.06 -49.81
N LEU A 15 -23.27 -5.68 -48.67
CA LEU A 15 -22.04 -6.32 -48.18
C LEU A 15 -22.32 -7.81 -47.89
N PRO A 16 -21.44 -8.73 -48.30
CA PRO A 16 -21.62 -10.15 -48.05
C PRO A 16 -21.57 -10.43 -46.54
N GLY A 17 -22.66 -11.01 -46.01
CA GLY A 17 -22.85 -11.33 -44.58
C GLY A 17 -21.85 -12.33 -43.97
N GLY A 18 -20.85 -12.78 -44.71
CA GLY A 18 -19.80 -13.69 -44.22
C GLY A 18 -18.74 -13.03 -43.34
N LEU A 19 -18.52 -11.71 -43.45
CA LEU A 19 -17.46 -11.03 -42.70
C LEU A 19 -17.83 -10.77 -41.22
N ALA A 20 -19.12 -10.69 -40.89
CA ALA A 20 -19.58 -10.44 -39.54
C ALA A 20 -19.39 -11.66 -38.61
N ALA A 21 -19.55 -12.89 -39.13
CA ALA A 21 -19.41 -14.12 -38.35
C ALA A 21 -17.96 -14.40 -37.91
N LEU A 22 -16.97 -14.01 -38.72
CA LEU A 22 -15.54 -14.19 -38.41
C LEU A 22 -15.05 -13.27 -37.29
N LEU A 23 -15.66 -12.09 -37.12
CA LEU A 23 -15.32 -11.16 -36.04
C LEU A 23 -15.86 -11.60 -34.67
N PHE A 24 -17.00 -12.29 -34.63
CA PHE A 24 -17.61 -12.76 -33.37
C PHE A 24 -16.90 -13.98 -32.74
N GLY A 25 -16.26 -14.83 -33.54
CA GLY A 25 -15.46 -15.95 -33.04
C GLY A 25 -14.18 -15.50 -32.33
N GLN A 26 -13.50 -14.48 -32.87
CA GLN A 26 -12.25 -13.93 -32.34
C GLN A 26 -12.47 -13.12 -31.04
N ALA A 27 -13.61 -12.45 -30.90
CA ALA A 27 -13.94 -11.65 -29.71
C ALA A 27 -14.04 -12.49 -28.42
N LYS A 28 -14.50 -13.74 -28.50
CA LYS A 28 -14.59 -14.65 -27.34
C LYS A 28 -13.21 -15.11 -26.86
N GLY A 29 -12.28 -15.31 -27.79
CA GLY A 29 -10.89 -15.65 -27.47
C GLY A 29 -10.16 -14.47 -26.80
N LEU A 30 -10.33 -13.26 -27.35
CA LEU A 30 -9.73 -12.05 -26.81
C LEU A 30 -10.23 -11.72 -25.40
N ALA A 31 -11.54 -11.82 -25.14
CA ALA A 31 -12.10 -11.57 -23.81
C ALA A 31 -11.53 -12.53 -22.75
N ARG A 32 -11.40 -13.82 -23.07
CA ARG A 32 -10.79 -14.81 -22.17
C ARG A 32 -9.31 -14.51 -21.90
N PHE A 33 -8.58 -14.08 -22.93
CA PHE A 33 -7.18 -13.69 -22.79
C PHE A 33 -7.01 -12.45 -21.90
N VAL A 34 -7.83 -11.42 -22.11
CA VAL A 34 -7.81 -10.19 -21.28
C VAL A 34 -8.15 -10.50 -19.82
N ILE A 35 -9.15 -11.35 -19.57
CA ILE A 35 -9.50 -11.77 -18.20
C ILE A 35 -8.36 -12.55 -17.55
N ALA A 36 -7.75 -13.50 -18.26
CA ALA A 36 -6.62 -14.28 -17.74
C ALA A 36 -5.41 -13.38 -17.41
N LEU A 37 -5.12 -12.41 -18.27
CA LEU A 37 -4.05 -11.44 -18.04
C LEU A 37 -4.33 -10.53 -16.84
N ALA A 38 -5.58 -10.05 -16.70
CA ALA A 38 -5.98 -9.23 -15.56
C ALA A 38 -5.85 -9.99 -14.23
N VAL A 39 -6.28 -11.26 -14.20
CA VAL A 39 -6.14 -12.12 -13.02
C VAL A 39 -4.67 -12.34 -12.66
N LEU A 40 -3.80 -12.61 -13.65
CA LEU A 40 -2.37 -12.76 -13.44
C LEU A 40 -1.71 -11.48 -12.89
N LEU A 41 -2.13 -10.32 -13.37
CA LEU A 41 -1.67 -9.01 -12.88
C LEU A 41 -2.20 -8.69 -11.47
N CYS A 42 -3.41 -9.14 -11.11
CA CYS A 42 -3.92 -9.00 -9.75
C CYS A 42 -3.11 -9.84 -8.74
N PHE A 43 -2.59 -11.00 -9.15
CA PHE A 43 -1.74 -11.82 -8.28
C PHE A 43 -0.29 -11.33 -8.16
N SER A 44 0.18 -10.45 -9.06
CA SER A 44 1.52 -9.85 -8.94
C SER A 44 1.55 -8.60 -8.06
N ALA A 45 0.39 -8.04 -7.68
CA ALA A 45 0.30 -6.88 -6.78
C ALA A 45 0.68 -7.21 -5.32
N CYS A 46 0.67 -8.49 -4.94
CA CYS A 46 1.30 -8.95 -3.71
C CYS A 46 2.82 -8.97 -3.89
N SER A 47 3.44 -7.80 -3.88
CA SER A 47 4.88 -7.68 -3.73
C SER A 47 5.28 -8.42 -2.45
N PHE A 48 5.94 -9.57 -2.60
CA PHE A 48 6.61 -10.24 -1.51
C PHE A 48 7.77 -9.36 -1.05
N ASN A 49 7.46 -8.37 -0.22
CA ASN A 49 8.49 -7.64 0.48
C ASN A 49 9.18 -8.66 1.39
N SER A 50 10.40 -9.05 1.05
CA SER A 50 11.14 -10.10 1.76
C SER A 50 11.33 -9.75 3.24
N GLN A 51 11.29 -8.46 3.58
CA GLN A 51 11.35 -7.98 4.96
C GLN A 51 10.08 -8.32 5.76
N PHE A 52 8.92 -8.44 5.11
CA PHE A 52 7.69 -8.91 5.76
C PHE A 52 7.70 -10.43 5.97
N LEU A 53 8.22 -11.19 5.00
CA LEU A 53 8.29 -12.65 5.11
C LEU A 53 9.34 -13.12 6.13
N LYS A 54 10.41 -12.36 6.29
CA LYS A 54 11.51 -12.66 7.19
C LYS A 54 11.77 -11.44 8.07
N PRO A 55 10.91 -11.16 9.06
CA PRO A 55 11.14 -10.08 9.99
C PRO A 55 12.51 -10.25 10.64
N ALA A 56 13.26 -9.16 10.72
CA ALA A 56 14.57 -9.17 11.36
C ALA A 56 14.41 -9.61 12.82
N LYS A 57 15.08 -10.70 13.19
CA LYS A 57 15.09 -11.20 14.56
C LYS A 57 16.09 -10.37 15.34
N PHE A 58 15.60 -9.59 16.31
CA PHE A 58 16.44 -8.91 17.28
C PHE A 58 16.65 -9.83 18.48
N PRO A 59 17.89 -10.07 18.94
CA PRO A 59 18.10 -10.77 20.19
C PRO A 59 17.49 -9.99 21.37
N ALA A 60 17.02 -10.69 22.40
CA ALA A 60 16.26 -10.08 23.51
C ALA A 60 17.04 -9.02 24.30
N ASN A 61 18.37 -9.00 24.16
CA ASN A 61 19.28 -8.02 24.77
C ASN A 61 19.65 -6.87 23.82
N THR A 62 18.95 -6.69 22.69
CA THR A 62 19.23 -5.59 21.76
C THR A 62 18.84 -4.25 22.39
N THR A 63 19.83 -3.48 22.80
CA THR A 63 19.62 -2.12 23.32
C THR A 63 19.63 -1.07 22.21
N SER A 64 20.27 -1.36 21.08
CA SER A 64 20.29 -0.47 19.91
C SER A 64 20.40 -1.20 18.59
N ALA A 65 19.89 -0.59 17.52
CA ALA A 65 20.04 -1.03 16.14
C ALA A 65 20.35 0.17 15.26
N ARG A 66 21.31 0.01 14.33
CA ARG A 66 21.67 1.06 13.37
C ARG A 66 20.87 0.88 12.09
N LEU A 67 20.05 1.87 11.75
CA LEU A 67 19.40 1.97 10.44
C LEU A 67 20.45 2.56 9.48
N ALA A 68 21.07 1.71 8.67
CA ALA A 68 22.26 2.07 7.91
C ALA A 68 22.02 3.23 6.90
N LYS A 69 23.05 4.07 6.74
CA LYS A 69 23.61 4.40 5.42
C LYS A 69 25.12 4.59 5.52
N ALA A 70 25.85 4.01 4.58
CA ALA A 70 27.27 4.30 4.35
C ALA A 70 27.40 5.72 3.79
N GLY A 71 28.20 6.58 4.44
CA GLY A 71 28.59 7.90 3.93
C GLY A 71 27.77 9.12 4.39
N GLY A 72 26.89 9.01 5.39
CA GLY A 72 26.14 10.17 5.93
C GLY A 72 25.68 10.00 7.39
N ASP A 73 24.96 10.99 7.92
CA ASP A 73 24.40 11.01 9.28
C ASP A 73 23.67 9.69 9.58
N SER A 74 24.12 8.94 10.58
CA SER A 74 23.52 7.64 10.92
C SER A 74 22.36 7.80 11.87
N ILE A 75 21.22 7.19 11.54
CA ILE A 75 20.10 7.06 12.47
C ILE A 75 20.34 5.81 13.31
N ILE A 76 20.46 6.01 14.61
CA ILE A 76 20.55 4.94 15.60
C ILE A 76 19.19 4.84 16.28
N VAL A 77 18.68 3.62 16.39
CA VAL A 77 17.46 3.32 17.14
C VAL A 77 17.89 2.72 18.46
N PHE A 78 17.54 3.36 19.56
CA PHE A 78 17.68 2.80 20.90
C PHE A 78 16.35 2.19 21.33
N PHE A 79 16.38 1.04 21.98
CA PHE A 79 15.20 0.40 22.52
C PHE A 79 15.22 0.52 24.04
N SER A 80 14.14 1.05 24.61
CA SER A 80 13.96 1.05 26.07
C SER A 80 13.90 -0.40 26.58
N PRO A 81 14.64 -0.78 27.63
CA PRO A 81 14.64 -2.14 28.15
C PRO A 81 13.28 -2.54 28.74
N ALA A 82 12.49 -1.57 29.24
CA ALA A 82 11.23 -1.86 29.92
C ALA A 82 10.10 -2.27 28.96
N ASN A 83 10.01 -1.65 27.78
CA ASN A 83 8.88 -1.81 26.86
C ASN A 83 9.30 -1.91 25.39
N HIS A 84 10.61 -1.96 25.10
CA HIS A 84 11.16 -2.01 23.75
C HIS A 84 10.70 -0.83 22.87
N GLN A 85 10.39 0.29 23.51
CA GLN A 85 10.00 1.53 22.85
C GLN A 85 11.20 2.10 22.09
N PRO A 86 11.11 2.28 20.75
CA PRO A 86 12.19 2.87 19.98
C PRO A 86 12.32 4.37 20.24
N VAL A 87 13.55 4.82 20.38
CA VAL A 87 13.98 6.22 20.38
C VAL A 87 14.96 6.38 19.22
N PHE A 88 14.65 7.29 18.32
CA PHE A 88 15.49 7.56 17.16
C PHE A 88 16.46 8.69 17.50
N THR A 89 17.75 8.45 17.29
CA THR A 89 18.78 9.48 17.43
C THR A 89 19.56 9.65 16.14
N LYS A 90 19.95 10.88 15.86
CA LYS A 90 20.86 11.26 14.79
C LYS A 90 22.28 11.32 15.37
N ASN A 91 23.21 10.64 14.73
CA ASN A 91 24.62 10.58 15.15
C ASN A 91 24.83 10.12 16.60
N GLY A 92 23.86 9.39 17.17
CA GLY A 92 23.92 8.83 18.52
C GLY A 92 23.57 9.79 19.65
N THR A 93 23.56 11.11 19.41
CA THR A 93 23.34 12.13 20.45
C THR A 93 21.99 12.84 20.33
N ASP A 94 21.59 13.22 19.12
CA ASP A 94 20.43 14.12 18.95
C ASP A 94 19.16 13.33 18.77
N ILE A 95 18.18 13.47 19.66
CA ILE A 95 16.86 12.83 19.50
C ILE A 95 16.19 13.40 18.25
N LEU A 96 15.85 12.52 17.32
CA LEU A 96 15.21 12.89 16.07
C LEU A 96 13.75 13.27 16.34
N ASN A 97 13.41 14.54 16.11
CA ASN A 97 12.07 15.04 16.33
C ASN A 97 11.14 14.67 15.17
N LEU A 98 10.53 13.50 15.25
CA LEU A 98 9.63 12.97 14.21
C LEU A 98 8.20 13.52 14.39
N PRO A 99 7.42 13.70 13.31
CA PRO A 99 6.01 14.12 13.37
C PRO A 99 5.07 13.00 13.89
N PHE A 100 5.63 11.85 14.23
CA PHE A 100 4.94 10.70 14.78
C PHE A 100 5.73 10.11 15.95
N THR A 101 5.02 9.36 16.78
CA THR A 101 5.58 8.55 17.85
C THR A 101 5.15 7.11 17.60
N ILE A 102 6.07 6.17 17.79
CA ILE A 102 5.71 4.75 17.80
C ILE A 102 5.28 4.45 19.23
N GLU A 103 4.22 3.71 19.47
CA GLU A 103 3.88 3.20 20.79
C GLU A 103 4.01 1.68 20.76
N SER A 104 4.67 1.14 21.77
CA SER A 104 4.91 -0.29 21.96
C SER A 104 3.96 -0.81 23.04
N VAL A 105 3.06 -1.73 22.66
CA VAL A 105 2.10 -2.37 23.57
C VAL A 105 2.46 -3.84 23.69
N VAL A 106 2.78 -4.26 24.90
CA VAL A 106 3.06 -5.67 25.21
C VAL A 106 1.78 -6.31 25.74
N PHE A 107 1.34 -7.39 25.11
CA PHE A 107 0.19 -8.16 25.56
C PHE A 107 0.48 -9.67 25.49
N LYS A 108 -0.31 -10.44 26.24
CA LYS A 108 -0.18 -11.90 26.30
C LYS A 108 -1.19 -12.52 25.35
N SER A 109 -0.73 -13.40 24.46
CA SER A 109 -1.61 -14.16 23.57
C SER A 109 -2.39 -15.23 24.35
N ALA A 110 -3.43 -15.79 23.73
CA ALA A 110 -4.20 -16.90 24.31
C ALA A 110 -3.33 -18.11 24.67
N ASN A 111 -2.22 -18.33 23.94
CA ASN A 111 -1.28 -19.42 24.18
C ASN A 111 -0.20 -19.06 25.23
N GLY A 112 -0.31 -17.89 25.86
CA GLY A 112 0.60 -17.42 26.89
C GLY A 112 1.88 -16.74 26.40
N ASN A 113 2.06 -16.60 25.09
CA ASN A 113 3.22 -15.90 24.52
C ASN A 113 3.10 -14.39 24.71
N LEU A 114 4.18 -13.73 25.11
CA LEU A 114 4.25 -12.28 25.11
C LEU A 114 4.48 -11.79 23.68
N LEU A 115 3.56 -10.97 23.19
CA LEU A 115 3.62 -10.32 21.89
C LEU A 115 3.81 -8.82 22.09
N ASN A 116 4.54 -8.20 21.17
CA ASN A 116 4.74 -6.76 21.15
C ASN A 116 4.16 -6.20 19.86
N GLU A 117 3.12 -5.37 20.00
CA GLU A 117 2.53 -4.64 18.89
C GLU A 117 3.03 -3.20 18.88
N ARG A 118 3.31 -2.69 17.68
CA ARG A 118 3.80 -1.33 17.47
C ARG A 118 2.76 -0.56 16.67
N CYS A 119 2.22 0.51 17.27
CA CYS A 119 1.32 1.43 16.58
C CYS A 119 2.04 2.75 16.31
N THR A 120 1.89 3.30 15.11
CA THR A 120 2.35 4.65 14.81
C THR A 120 1.22 5.63 15.14
N LYS A 121 1.50 6.62 15.99
CA LYS A 121 0.60 7.73 16.28
C LYS A 121 1.19 9.02 15.78
N THR A 122 0.43 9.78 15.00
CA THR A 122 0.81 11.13 14.61
C THR A 122 0.77 12.04 15.84
N ARG A 123 1.72 12.97 15.93
CA ARG A 123 1.82 13.88 17.09
C ARG A 123 0.59 14.79 17.22
N GLU A 124 -0.03 15.16 16.11
CA GLU A 124 -1.30 15.90 16.08
C GLU A 124 -2.46 15.11 16.69
N ALA A 125 -2.52 13.80 16.45
CA ALA A 125 -3.55 12.93 17.02
C ALA A 125 -3.38 12.74 18.53
N ILE A 126 -2.13 12.71 19.01
CA ILE A 126 -1.81 12.68 20.45
C ILE A 126 -2.27 13.98 21.14
N PHE A 127 -2.11 15.13 20.47
CA PHE A 127 -2.53 16.41 21.04
C PHE A 127 -4.06 16.49 21.19
N LYS A 128 -4.82 15.98 20.22
CA LYS A 128 -6.30 15.93 20.32
C LYS A 128 -6.82 15.02 21.42
N HIS A 129 -6.17 13.88 21.68
CA HIS A 129 -6.61 12.93 22.70
C HIS A 129 -6.10 13.22 24.12
N ARG A 130 -5.11 14.12 24.27
CA ARG A 130 -4.54 14.50 25.56
C ARG A 130 -4.98 15.90 26.02
N LEU A 131 -5.92 16.53 25.30
CA LEU A 131 -6.67 17.65 25.86
C LEU A 131 -7.50 17.11 27.03
N PRO A 132 -7.36 17.66 28.25
CA PRO A 132 -8.17 17.24 29.36
C PRO A 132 -9.65 17.41 28.99
N GLN A 133 -10.44 16.37 29.23
CA GLN A 133 -11.91 16.38 29.11
C GLN A 133 -12.57 17.34 30.13
N GLU A 134 -11.81 18.26 30.73
CA GLU A 134 -12.19 19.08 31.88
C GLU A 134 -12.67 20.48 31.48
N ILE A 135 -13.32 20.63 30.32
CA ILE A 135 -14.08 21.85 30.00
C ILE A 135 -15.30 21.47 29.14
N ARG A 136 -16.24 20.72 29.72
CA ARG A 136 -17.60 20.61 29.14
C ARG A 136 -18.63 20.37 30.23
N THR A 137 -18.70 21.26 31.21
CA THR A 137 -19.85 21.48 32.10
C THR A 137 -19.69 22.84 32.76
N GLN A 138 -19.97 23.91 32.01
CA GLN A 138 -20.54 25.15 32.53
C GLN A 138 -21.47 25.71 31.46
#